data_AF-A0A961GC88-F1
#
_entry.id   AF-A0A961GC88-F1
#
_cell.length_a   1.000
_cell.length_b   1.000
_cell.length_c   1.000
_cell.angle_alpha   90.00
_cell.angle_beta   90.00
_cell.angle_gamma   90.00
#
_symmetry.space_group_name_H-M   'P 1'
#
loop_
_entity.id
_entity.type
_entity.pdbx_description
1 polymer ?
#
loop_
_entity_poly.entity_id
_entity_poly.type
_entity_poly.pdbx_seq_one_letter_code
_entity_poly.pdbx_strand_id
1 'polypeptide(L)' 'DLPGPVWVNFLERFEPCYAAELGAFVDAVCDGTPSPCTAADALEALYVAMAATLSYQQGRPVAVAEIRAS' A
#
# COMPACT_ATOMS: atom_id res chain seq x y z
N ASP A 1 19.05 -14.44 -17.41
CA ASP A 1 17.70 -14.55 -17.99
C ASP A 1 16.66 -14.08 -17.01
N LEU A 2 15.70 -13.29 -17.45
CA LEU A 2 14.28 -13.45 -17.13
C LEU A 2 13.53 -12.32 -17.85
N PRO A 3 12.61 -12.63 -18.76
CA PRO A 3 11.36 -11.92 -18.77
C PRO A 3 10.33 -12.91 -18.27
N GLY A 4 9.83 -12.67 -17.05
CA GLY A 4 8.56 -13.23 -16.63
C GLY A 4 7.43 -12.77 -17.55
N PRO A 5 6.20 -13.25 -17.34
CA PRO A 5 5.06 -12.84 -18.15
C PRO A 5 4.95 -11.31 -18.25
N VAL A 6 4.77 -10.83 -19.47
CA VAL A 6 4.46 -9.41 -19.74
C VAL A 6 2.98 -9.23 -19.54
N TRP A 7 2.62 -8.40 -18.57
CA TRP A 7 1.23 -8.10 -18.24
C TRP A 7 0.76 -6.86 -19.00
N VAL A 8 -0.44 -6.93 -19.58
CA VAL A 8 -0.99 -5.83 -20.40
C VAL A 8 -1.58 -4.73 -19.53
N ASN A 9 -2.09 -5.07 -18.34
CA ASN A 9 -2.60 -4.11 -17.38
C ASN A 9 -2.30 -4.52 -15.93
N PHE A 10 -2.52 -3.57 -15.02
CA PHE A 10 -2.26 -3.74 -13.59
C PHE A 10 -3.14 -4.83 -12.96
N LEU A 11 -4.41 -4.91 -13.35
CA LEU A 11 -5.36 -5.86 -12.77
C LEU A 11 -4.98 -7.30 -13.10
N GLU A 12 -4.60 -7.59 -14.34
CA GLU A 12 -4.11 -8.92 -14.75
C GLU A 12 -2.86 -9.33 -13.98
N ARG A 13 -1.94 -8.38 -13.78
CA ARG A 13 -0.71 -8.65 -13.02
C ARG A 13 -1.00 -9.02 -11.56
N PHE A 14 -2.01 -8.39 -10.96
CA PHE A 14 -2.29 -8.46 -9.52
C PHE A 14 -3.61 -9.18 -9.19
N GLU A 15 -4.23 -9.88 -10.14
CA GLU A 15 -5.42 -10.70 -9.94
C GLU A 15 -5.34 -11.57 -8.67
N PRO A 16 -4.28 -12.37 -8.44
CA PRO A 16 -4.20 -13.20 -7.22
C PRO A 16 -4.13 -12.35 -5.94
N CYS A 17 -3.58 -11.14 -5.99
CA CYS A 17 -3.53 -10.25 -4.85
C CYS A 17 -4.92 -9.70 -4.51
N TYR A 18 -5.70 -9.30 -5.53
CA TYR A 18 -7.07 -8.83 -5.33
C TYR A 18 -7.99 -9.92 -4.77
N ALA A 19 -7.87 -11.15 -5.29
CA ALA A 19 -8.63 -12.29 -4.77
C ALA A 19 -8.30 -12.55 -3.29
N ALA A 20 -7.02 -12.49 -2.92
CA ALA A 20 -6.57 -12.66 -1.53
C ALA A 20 -7.04 -11.53 -0.61
N GLU A 21 -6.98 -10.27 -1.06
CA GLU A 21 -7.45 -9.11 -0.29
C GLU A 21 -8.96 -9.18 -0.01
N LEU A 22 -9.75 -9.51 -1.03
CA LEU A 22 -11.20 -9.66 -0.86
C LEU A 22 -11.55 -10.85 0.05
N GLY A 23 -10.80 -11.96 -0.04
CA GLY A 23 -10.93 -13.09 0.89
C GLY A 23 -10.67 -12.68 2.33
N ALA A 24 -9.54 -12.00 2.59
CA ALA A 24 -9.20 -11.50 3.92
C ALA A 24 -10.25 -10.54 4.49
N PHE A 25 -10.88 -9.73 3.63
CA PHE A 25 -11.98 -8.87 4.03
C PHE A 25 -13.22 -9.67 4.46
N VAL A 26 -13.60 -10.70 3.70
CA VAL A 26 -14.72 -11.58 4.06
C VAL A 26 -14.45 -12.28 5.39
N ASP A 27 -13.26 -12.84 5.58
CA ASP A 27 -12.86 -13.53 6.82
C ASP A 27 -12.89 -12.57 8.03
N ALA A 28 -12.50 -11.31 7.84
CA ALA A 28 -12.57 -10.30 8.89
C ALA A 28 -14.02 -9.97 9.28
N VAL A 29 -14.93 -9.85 8.30
CA VAL A 29 -16.34 -9.50 8.53
C VAL A 29 -17.13 -10.68 9.11
N CYS A 30 -16.90 -11.89 8.59
CA CYS A 30 -17.65 -13.09 8.98
C CYS A 30 -17.12 -13.71 10.27
N ASP A 31 -15.80 -13.82 10.41
CA ASP A 31 -15.18 -14.61 11.47
C ASP A 31 -14.40 -13.74 12.49
N GLY A 32 -14.30 -12.44 12.26
CA GLY A 32 -13.52 -11.53 13.12
C GLY A 32 -12.01 -11.72 12.98
N THR A 33 -11.55 -12.37 11.90
CA THR A 33 -10.12 -12.57 11.62
C THR A 33 -9.41 -11.22 11.51
N PRO A 34 -8.25 -11.02 12.15
CA PRO A 34 -7.50 -9.77 12.00
C PRO A 34 -7.08 -9.53 10.55
N SER A 35 -7.26 -8.31 10.05
CA SER A 35 -6.74 -7.92 8.75
C SER A 35 -5.21 -8.02 8.72
N PRO A 36 -4.60 -8.57 7.65
CA PRO A 36 -3.14 -8.58 7.49
C PRO A 36 -2.54 -7.19 7.29
N CYS A 37 -3.38 -6.19 7.00
CA CYS A 37 -3.01 -4.79 6.91
C CYS A 37 -3.96 -3.96 7.80
N THR A 38 -3.43 -3.37 8.86
CA THR A 38 -4.23 -2.59 9.80
C THR A 38 -4.43 -1.16 9.32
N ALA A 39 -5.38 -0.44 9.92
CA ALA A 39 -5.53 0.99 9.66
C ALA A 39 -4.28 1.81 10.05
N ALA A 40 -3.53 1.34 11.06
CA ALA A 40 -2.26 1.97 11.44
C ALA A 40 -1.19 1.79 10.35
N ASP A 41 -1.10 0.61 9.74
CA ASP A 41 -0.17 0.36 8.63
C ASP A 41 -0.49 1.26 7.43
N ALA A 42 -1.78 1.39 7.09
CA ALA A 42 -2.23 2.27 6.02
C ALA A 42 -1.90 3.74 6.30
N LEU A 43 -2.03 4.19 7.55
CA LEU A 43 -1.68 5.55 7.95
C LEU A 43 -0.18 5.83 7.83
N GLU A 44 0.67 4.91 8.29
CA GLU A 44 2.13 5.08 8.15
C GLU A 44 2.56 5.06 6.67
N ALA A 45 1.96 4.22 5.83
CA ALA A 45 2.18 4.24 4.40
C ALA A 45 1.78 5.58 3.76
N LEU A 46 0.66 6.17 4.20
CA LEU A 46 0.23 7.49 3.75
C LEU A 46 1.24 8.58 4.14
N TYR A 47 1.78 8.56 5.35
CA TYR A 47 2.81 9.52 5.76
C TYR A 47 4.07 9.43 4.90
N VAL A 48 4.49 8.22 4.53
CA VAL A 48 5.60 8.02 3.58
C VAL A 48 5.28 8.63 2.22
N ALA A 49 4.07 8.39 1.69
CA ALA A 49 3.65 8.95 0.41
C ALA A 49 3.63 10.49 0.44
N MET A 50 3.09 11.09 1.50
CA MET A 50 3.08 12.55 1.69
C MET A 50 4.48 13.14 1.77
N ALA A 51 5.40 12.51 2.53
CA ALA A 51 6.79 12.95 2.61
C ALA A 51 7.48 12.89 1.24
N ALA A 52 7.24 11.82 0.47
CA ALA A 52 7.77 11.68 -0.89
C ALA A 52 7.20 12.75 -1.83
N THR A 53 5.88 13.03 -1.77
CA THR A 53 5.25 14.11 -2.55
C THR A 53 5.85 15.47 -2.20
N LEU A 54 6.02 15.78 -0.92
CA LEU A 54 6.61 17.05 -0.49
C LEU A 54 8.08 17.15 -0.90
N SER A 55 8.83 16.05 -0.79
CA SER A 55 10.23 15.98 -1.23
C SER A 55 10.36 16.29 -2.72
N TYR A 56 9.51 15.69 -3.55
CA TYR A 56 9.46 15.96 -4.99
C TYR A 56 9.18 17.44 -5.27
N GLN A 57 8.20 18.04 -4.58
CA GLN A 57 7.82 19.44 -4.77
C GLN A 57 8.91 20.43 -4.32
N GLN A 58 9.65 20.12 -3.25
CA GLN A 58 10.66 21.01 -2.67
C GLN A 58 12.08 20.76 -3.20
N GLY A 59 12.31 19.68 -3.94
CA GLY A 59 13.64 19.33 -4.44
C GLY A 59 14.66 19.01 -3.33
N ARG A 60 14.20 18.60 -2.15
CA ARG A 60 15.05 18.18 -1.02
C ARG A 60 14.50 16.90 -0.37
N PRO A 61 15.33 16.10 0.31
CA PRO A 61 14.82 15.06 1.20
C PRO A 61 13.91 15.65 2.29
N VAL A 62 12.82 14.95 2.58
CA VAL A 62 11.86 15.26 3.66
C VAL A 62 11.75 14.02 4.54
N ALA A 63 11.95 14.18 5.84
CA ALA A 63 11.79 13.08 6.78
C ALA A 63 10.29 12.84 7.07
N VAL A 64 9.88 11.59 7.20
CA VAL A 64 8.49 11.22 7.55
C VAL A 64 8.03 11.88 8.86
N ALA A 65 8.96 12.07 9.81
CA ALA A 65 8.68 12.75 11.07
C ALA A 65 8.23 14.21 10.90
N GLU A 66 8.64 14.90 9.82
CA GLU A 66 8.15 16.26 9.51
C GLU A 66 6.64 16.25 9.22
N ILE A 67 6.13 15.19 8.59
CA ILE A 67 4.69 15.03 8.27
C ILE A 67 3.88 14.58 9.47
N ARG A 68 4.44 13.72 10.34
CA ARG A 68 3.73 13.24 11.54
C ARG A 68 3.53 14.33 12.61
N ALA A 69 4.35 15.37 12.58
CA ALA A 69 4.31 16.46 13.55
C ALA A 69 3.35 17.61 13.17
N SER A 70 2.82 17.61 11.95
CA SER A 70 1.84 18.58 11.44
C SER A 70 0.40 18.15 11.68
#